data_AF-A0A366KTY1-F1
#
_entry.id   AF-A0A366KTY1-F1
#
_cell.length_a   1.000
_cell.length_b   1.000
_cell.length_c   1.000
_cell.angle_alpha   90.00
_cell.angle_beta   90.00
_cell.angle_gamma   90.00
#
_symmetry.space_group_name_H-M   'P 1'
#
loop_
_entity.id
_entity.type
_entity.pdbx_description
1 polymer ?
#
loop_
_entity_poly.entity_id
_entity_poly.type
_entity_poly.pdbx_seq_one_letter_code
_entity_poly.pdbx_strand_id
1 'polypeptide(L)'
;MQHGRIVGFAEAPFEEFVSVFGETLPPWPLLVPFALTFIYNLKNRIMSSKNRISTVITPEQVQKSTDAILAFKANLNNVLTISLAPEERRKMLKMGNKTLSFVEKTLEYARHNPSLVPIFMDLEEPIKDYELAAILYDIFQQLNTLITSVEDAGMAAGSEAYEAALIFYHTVKGASRSSVPGSQAIYDDLSQRFPGQRKAKTFTPPQP
;
A
#
# COMPACT_ATOMS: atom_id res chain seq x y z
N MET A 1 -31.78 -18.59 -21.23
CA MET A 1 -32.84 -18.87 -20.22
C MET A 1 -32.12 -19.42 -18.99
N GLN A 2 -31.83 -18.54 -18.02
CA GLN A 2 -32.47 -18.45 -16.68
C GLN A 2 -32.20 -19.68 -15.79
N HIS A 3 -31.78 -19.62 -14.53
CA HIS A 3 -31.39 -18.57 -13.59
C HIS A 3 -30.56 -19.26 -12.50
N GLY A 4 -29.40 -18.72 -12.13
CA GLY A 4 -28.65 -19.13 -10.94
C GLY A 4 -29.36 -18.68 -9.67
N ARG A 5 -29.38 -19.54 -8.66
CA ARG A 5 -29.82 -19.19 -7.29
C ARG A 5 -28.70 -19.58 -6.33
N ILE A 6 -27.79 -18.63 -6.09
CA ILE A 6 -26.87 -18.66 -4.96
C ILE A 6 -27.71 -18.26 -3.76
N VAL A 7 -28.01 -19.21 -2.88
CA VAL A 7 -28.78 -18.95 -1.64
C VAL A 7 -27.81 -19.02 -0.46
N GLY A 8 -27.62 -17.85 0.15
CA GLY A 8 -27.13 -17.56 1.50
C GLY A 8 -26.26 -18.58 2.24
N PHE A 9 -24.97 -18.27 2.35
CA PHE A 9 -24.23 -18.49 3.60
C PHE A 9 -24.28 -17.20 4.41
N ALA A 10 -25.45 -16.94 5.00
CA ALA A 10 -25.60 -15.95 6.06
C ALA A 10 -25.43 -16.68 7.40
N GLU A 11 -24.51 -16.19 8.21
CA GLU A 11 -24.47 -16.35 9.68
C GLU A 11 -24.58 -17.78 10.23
N ALA A 12 -23.48 -18.54 10.17
CA ALA A 12 -23.26 -19.62 11.12
C ALA A 12 -22.52 -19.05 12.36
N PRO A 13 -23.10 -19.10 13.57
CA PRO A 13 -22.44 -18.63 14.78
C PRO A 13 -21.23 -19.53 15.13
N PHE A 14 -20.14 -18.90 15.60
CA PHE A 14 -18.86 -19.54 15.98
C PHE A 14 -18.98 -20.75 16.93
N GLU A 15 -20.11 -20.89 17.63
CA GLU A 15 -20.45 -22.02 18.49
C GLU A 15 -20.55 -23.36 17.73
N GLU A 16 -20.92 -23.36 16.45
CA GLU A 16 -21.01 -24.58 15.64
C GLU A 16 -19.62 -25.15 15.27
N PHE A 17 -18.60 -24.28 15.24
CA PHE A 17 -17.22 -24.71 14.99
C PHE A 17 -16.59 -25.42 16.21
N VAL A 18 -17.14 -25.20 17.41
CA VAL A 18 -16.70 -25.85 18.65
C VAL A 18 -17.38 -27.23 18.82
N SER A 19 -18.60 -27.42 18.32
CA SER A 19 -19.30 -28.71 18.43
C SER A 19 -18.72 -29.80 17.54
N VAL A 20 -18.10 -29.44 16.40
CA VAL A 20 -17.31 -30.39 15.58
C VAL A 20 -16.06 -30.91 16.33
N PHE A 21 -15.68 -30.25 17.43
CA PHE A 21 -14.51 -30.58 18.26
C PHE A 21 -14.86 -31.12 19.67
N GLY A 22 -16.09 -31.59 19.91
CA GLY A 22 -16.43 -32.46 21.05
C GLY A 22 -16.86 -33.82 20.51
N GLU A 23 -16.40 -34.98 20.95
CA GLU A 23 -15.88 -35.42 22.23
C GLU A 23 -14.78 -36.45 21.95
N THR A 24 -13.57 -36.26 22.51
CA THR A 24 -12.51 -37.25 22.81
C THR A 24 -11.16 -36.54 22.78
N LEU A 25 -10.95 -35.67 23.77
CA LEU A 25 -9.61 -35.14 24.05
C LEU A 25 -8.83 -36.20 24.85
N PRO A 26 -7.73 -36.79 24.33
CA PRO A 26 -6.84 -37.59 25.17
C PRO A 26 -6.01 -36.66 26.08
N PRO A 27 -5.69 -37.08 27.32
CA PRO A 27 -4.94 -36.25 28.25
C PRO A 27 -3.45 -36.37 27.95
N TRP A 28 -2.84 -35.34 27.36
CA TRP A 28 -1.37 -35.20 27.38
C TRP A 28 -0.90 -33.78 27.72
N PRO A 29 0.11 -33.62 28.57
CA PRO A 29 0.52 -32.33 29.13
C PRO A 29 1.63 -31.66 28.29
N LEU A 30 1.65 -30.32 28.31
CA LEU A 30 2.86 -29.46 28.22
C LEU A 30 3.49 -29.10 26.85
N LEU A 31 2.76 -29.06 25.72
CA LEU A 31 3.25 -28.34 24.50
C LEU A 31 2.21 -27.45 23.81
N VAL A 32 1.17 -27.02 24.53
CA VAL A 32 0.11 -26.15 23.99
C VAL A 32 0.24 -24.63 24.25
N PRO A 33 1.22 -24.06 24.99
CA PRO A 33 1.15 -22.62 25.29
C PRO A 33 1.22 -21.76 24.03
N PHE A 34 2.07 -22.10 23.05
CA PHE A 34 2.32 -21.20 21.92
C PHE A 34 1.19 -21.15 20.89
N ALA A 35 0.58 -22.30 20.57
CA ALA A 35 -0.50 -22.36 19.57
C ALA A 35 -1.80 -21.77 20.10
N LEU A 36 -2.19 -22.09 21.35
CA LEU A 36 -3.37 -21.51 21.98
C LEU A 36 -3.18 -20.02 22.28
N THR A 37 -2.00 -19.58 22.73
CA THR A 37 -1.73 -18.15 22.96
C THR A 37 -1.69 -17.36 21.66
N PHE A 38 -1.20 -17.94 20.56
CA PHE A 38 -1.26 -17.32 19.24
C PHE A 38 -2.69 -17.22 18.72
N ILE A 39 -3.49 -18.29 18.79
CA ILE A 39 -4.90 -18.29 18.38
C ILE A 39 -5.71 -17.32 19.26
N TYR A 40 -5.45 -17.27 20.57
CA TYR A 40 -6.11 -16.36 21.51
C TYR A 40 -5.72 -14.89 21.29
N ASN A 41 -4.43 -14.60 21.12
CA ASN A 41 -3.96 -13.24 20.80
C ASN A 41 -4.45 -12.77 19.42
N LEU A 42 -4.59 -13.69 18.46
CA LEU A 42 -5.18 -13.43 17.16
C LEU A 42 -6.69 -13.16 17.28
N LYS A 43 -7.43 -13.96 18.05
CA LYS A 43 -8.85 -13.76 18.35
C LYS A 43 -9.12 -12.41 19.04
N ASN A 44 -8.29 -12.00 20.00
CA ASN A 44 -8.39 -10.70 20.66
C ASN A 44 -8.02 -9.53 19.74
N ARG A 45 -7.06 -9.70 18.81
CA ARG A 45 -6.79 -8.71 17.75
C ARG A 45 -7.97 -8.56 16.79
N ILE A 46 -8.67 -9.65 16.45
CA ILE A 46 -9.84 -9.65 15.55
C ILE A 46 -11.05 -8.97 16.19
N MET A 47 -11.42 -9.34 17.43
CA MET A 47 -12.54 -8.67 18.11
C MET A 47 -12.29 -7.18 18.36
N SER A 48 -11.02 -6.74 18.34
CA SER A 48 -10.63 -5.33 18.41
C SER A 48 -10.34 -4.69 17.04
N SER A 49 -10.28 -5.45 15.95
CA SER A 49 -10.04 -4.99 14.57
C SER A 49 -11.37 -4.60 13.96
N LYS A 50 -11.69 -3.31 14.00
CA LYS A 50 -12.77 -2.74 13.18
C LYS A 50 -12.30 -2.79 11.73
N ASN A 51 -13.03 -3.46 10.83
CA ASN A 51 -12.86 -3.27 9.39
C ASN A 51 -13.06 -1.77 9.08
N ARG A 52 -11.97 -1.08 8.75
CA ARG A 52 -11.91 0.37 8.57
C ARG A 52 -12.37 0.76 7.16
N ILE A 53 -12.26 -0.14 6.19
CA ILE A 53 -12.61 0.11 4.79
C ILE A 53 -13.51 -1.01 4.24
N SER A 54 -14.81 -0.79 4.30
CA SER A 54 -15.82 -1.69 3.72
C SER A 54 -16.51 -1.01 2.53
N THR A 55 -15.80 -0.86 1.42
CA THR A 55 -16.35 -0.25 0.20
C THR A 55 -15.81 -0.94 -1.06
N VAL A 56 -16.52 -0.77 -2.17
CA VAL A 56 -16.13 -1.25 -3.50
C VAL A 56 -16.05 -0.07 -4.45
N ILE A 57 -14.96 0.03 -5.20
CA ILE A 57 -14.82 1.00 -6.28
C ILE A 57 -15.56 0.45 -7.50
N THR A 58 -16.55 1.19 -8.01
CA THR A 58 -17.32 0.77 -9.18
C THR A 58 -16.50 0.92 -10.47
N PRO A 59 -16.79 0.15 -11.54
CA PRO A 59 -16.12 0.33 -12.83
C PRO A 59 -16.23 1.76 -13.38
N GLU A 60 -17.36 2.42 -13.13
CA GLU A 60 -17.57 3.82 -13.51
C GLU A 60 -16.63 4.78 -12.76
N GLN A 61 -16.41 4.57 -11.47
CA GLN A 61 -15.48 5.37 -10.68
C GLN A 61 -14.03 5.19 -11.16
N VAL A 62 -13.64 3.96 -11.52
CA VAL A 62 -12.32 3.67 -12.10
C VAL A 62 -12.14 4.40 -13.43
N GLN A 63 -13.15 4.34 -14.31
CA GLN A 63 -13.10 5.01 -15.61
C GLN A 63 -12.99 6.53 -15.44
N LYS A 64 -13.86 7.15 -14.63
CA LYS A 64 -13.83 8.60 -14.36
C LYS A 64 -12.49 9.06 -13.78
N SER A 65 -11.90 8.28 -12.88
CA SER A 65 -10.60 8.60 -12.29
C SER A 65 -9.48 8.53 -13.33
N THR A 66 -9.51 7.52 -14.21
CA THR A 66 -8.55 7.37 -15.30
C THR A 66 -8.66 8.50 -16.31
N ASP A 67 -9.88 8.87 -16.69
CA ASP A 67 -10.14 9.98 -17.60
C ASP A 67 -9.66 11.32 -17.03
N ALA A 68 -9.85 11.54 -15.72
CA ALA A 68 -9.34 12.74 -15.05
C ALA A 68 -7.80 12.83 -15.08
N ILE A 69 -7.10 11.71 -14.89
CA ILE A 69 -5.63 11.65 -14.98
C ILE A 69 -5.16 11.95 -16.41
N LEU A 70 -5.85 11.40 -17.42
CA LEU A 70 -5.55 11.67 -18.82
C LEU A 70 -5.81 13.13 -19.19
N ALA A 71 -6.92 13.70 -18.74
CA ALA A 71 -7.24 15.11 -18.93
C ALA A 71 -6.21 16.04 -18.26
N PHE A 72 -5.79 15.72 -17.03
CA PHE A 72 -4.73 16.45 -16.34
C PHE A 72 -3.43 16.46 -17.17
N LYS A 73 -3.01 15.29 -17.67
CA LYS A 73 -1.81 15.18 -18.53
C LYS A 73 -1.96 15.95 -19.84
N ALA A 74 -3.15 15.94 -20.45
CA ALA A 74 -3.42 16.68 -21.68
C ALA A 74 -3.36 18.20 -21.47
N ASN A 75 -3.90 18.70 -20.36
CA ASN A 75 -3.94 20.13 -20.05
C ASN A 75 -2.55 20.74 -19.79
N LEU A 76 -1.58 19.93 -19.39
CA LEU A 76 -0.21 20.35 -19.08
C LEU A 76 0.82 19.80 -20.07
N ASN A 77 0.39 19.39 -21.27
CA ASN A 77 1.25 18.74 -22.25
C ASN A 77 2.43 19.61 -22.73
N ASN A 78 2.28 20.93 -22.67
CA ASN A 78 3.29 21.91 -23.05
C ASN A 78 4.42 22.03 -22.01
N VAL A 79 4.16 21.69 -20.74
CA VAL A 79 5.13 21.79 -19.63
C VAL A 79 5.62 20.43 -19.15
N LEU A 80 4.83 19.37 -19.29
CA LEU A 80 5.19 17.99 -18.91
C LEU A 80 5.97 17.26 -20.03
N THR A 81 6.98 17.92 -20.59
CA THR A 81 7.78 17.41 -21.73
C THR A 81 9.12 16.84 -21.30
N ILE A 82 9.58 17.16 -20.09
CA ILE A 82 10.92 16.81 -19.59
C ILE A 82 10.85 15.54 -18.74
N SER A 83 11.73 14.58 -19.04
CA SER A 83 11.94 13.38 -18.21
C SER A 83 13.37 13.37 -17.69
N LEU A 84 13.53 13.61 -16.39
CA LEU A 84 14.84 13.65 -15.74
C LEU A 84 15.24 12.28 -15.20
N ALA A 85 16.46 11.84 -15.51
CA ALA A 85 17.07 10.67 -14.90
C ALA A 85 17.32 10.93 -13.39
N PRO A 86 17.37 9.87 -12.55
CA PRO A 86 17.64 10.02 -11.11
C PRO A 86 18.92 10.81 -10.81
N GLU A 87 19.98 10.61 -11.60
CA GLU A 87 21.25 11.32 -11.41
C GLU A 87 21.19 12.81 -11.79
N GLU A 88 20.38 13.17 -12.79
CA GLU A 88 20.15 14.57 -13.15
C GLU A 88 19.39 15.28 -12.03
N ARG A 89 18.30 14.67 -11.54
CA ARG A 89 17.52 15.18 -10.41
C ARG A 89 18.36 15.40 -9.15
N ARG A 90 19.36 14.56 -8.92
CA ARG A 90 20.27 14.68 -7.77
C ARG A 90 21.20 15.89 -7.87
N LYS A 91 21.64 16.25 -9.07
CA LYS A 91 22.63 17.31 -9.32
C LYS A 91 21.99 18.69 -9.51
N MET A 92 20.71 18.76 -9.83
CA MET A 92 20.00 20.03 -10.02
C MET A 92 19.83 20.81 -8.71
N LEU A 93 19.87 22.14 -8.81
CA LEU A 93 19.41 23.01 -7.74
C LEU A 93 17.92 22.76 -7.54
N LYS A 94 17.54 22.47 -6.30
CA LYS A 94 16.16 22.10 -5.97
C LYS A 94 15.45 23.30 -5.38
N MET A 95 14.26 23.56 -5.90
CA MET A 95 13.37 24.55 -5.33
C MET A 95 12.31 23.86 -4.46
N GLY A 96 12.42 24.03 -3.14
CA GLY A 96 11.32 23.81 -2.19
C GLY A 96 10.82 25.13 -1.59
N ASN A 97 9.94 25.08 -0.58
CA ASN A 97 9.32 26.27 0.03
C ASN A 97 10.30 27.42 0.34
N LYS A 98 11.42 27.14 1.03
CA LYS A 98 12.38 28.18 1.44
C LYS A 98 13.06 28.86 0.25
N THR A 99 13.49 28.05 -0.71
CA THR A 99 14.17 28.53 -1.92
C THR A 99 13.19 29.25 -2.85
N LEU A 100 11.91 28.89 -2.86
CA LEU A 100 10.88 29.56 -3.65
C LEU A 100 10.73 31.02 -3.21
N SER A 101 10.52 31.28 -1.91
CA SER A 101 10.47 32.65 -1.38
C SER A 101 11.78 33.42 -1.55
N PHE A 102 12.92 32.73 -1.50
CA PHE A 102 14.21 33.35 -1.78
C PHE A 102 14.33 33.82 -3.24
N VAL A 103 13.95 32.98 -4.20
CA VAL A 103 13.99 33.33 -5.63
C VAL A 103 13.01 34.45 -5.93
N GLU A 104 11.79 34.38 -5.40
CA GLU A 104 10.78 35.43 -5.51
C GLU A 104 11.34 36.80 -5.10
N LYS A 105 11.86 36.88 -3.87
CA LYS A 105 12.40 38.14 -3.34
C LYS A 105 13.62 38.61 -4.12
N THR A 106 14.46 37.68 -4.59
CA THR A 106 15.64 38.00 -5.39
C THR A 106 15.25 38.62 -6.73
N LEU A 107 14.26 38.04 -7.42
CA LEU A 107 13.77 38.57 -8.70
C LEU A 107 13.03 39.89 -8.51
N GLU A 108 12.30 40.07 -7.41
CA GLU A 108 11.69 41.37 -7.05
C GLU A 108 12.77 42.46 -6.90
N TYR A 109 13.85 42.19 -6.16
CA TYR A 109 14.97 43.13 -6.05
C TYR A 109 15.67 43.39 -7.38
N ALA A 110 15.87 42.35 -8.22
CA ALA A 110 16.47 42.50 -9.53
C ALA A 110 15.63 43.41 -10.44
N ARG A 111 14.30 43.27 -10.44
CA ARG A 111 13.38 44.15 -11.19
C ARG A 111 13.46 45.61 -10.72
N HIS A 112 13.54 45.84 -9.41
CA HIS A 112 13.61 47.18 -8.86
C HIS A 112 15.00 47.83 -8.95
N ASN A 113 16.06 47.04 -9.16
CA ASN A 113 17.43 47.51 -9.20
C ASN A 113 18.13 47.03 -10.49
N PRO A 114 17.69 47.47 -11.68
CA PRO A 114 18.21 46.97 -12.95
C PRO A 114 19.71 47.25 -13.16
N SER A 115 20.29 48.24 -12.46
CA SER A 115 21.73 48.51 -12.48
C SER A 115 22.59 47.42 -11.81
N LEU A 116 21.99 46.58 -10.96
CA LEU A 116 22.65 45.44 -10.32
C LEU A 116 22.48 44.14 -11.12
N VAL A 117 21.63 44.15 -12.16
CA VAL A 117 21.44 43.00 -13.04
C VAL A 117 22.63 42.92 -14.00
N PRO A 118 23.34 41.77 -14.05
CA PRO A 118 24.45 41.62 -14.98
C PRO A 118 24.01 41.85 -16.43
N ILE A 119 24.81 42.59 -17.21
CA ILE A 119 24.48 42.98 -18.60
C ILE A 119 24.21 41.77 -19.52
N PHE A 120 24.80 40.62 -19.19
CA PHE A 120 24.62 39.37 -19.94
C PHE A 120 23.39 38.55 -19.51
N MET A 121 22.66 38.97 -18.49
CA MET A 121 21.48 38.28 -17.97
C MET A 121 20.21 38.90 -18.55
N ASP A 122 19.44 38.10 -19.26
CA ASP A 122 18.05 38.42 -19.57
C ASP A 122 17.20 38.12 -18.33
N LEU A 123 16.67 39.16 -17.69
CA LEU A 123 15.89 39.01 -16.46
C LEU A 123 14.50 38.42 -16.70
N GLU A 124 13.97 38.48 -17.93
CA GLU A 124 12.61 38.01 -18.24
C GLU A 124 12.51 36.48 -18.21
N GLU A 125 13.55 35.76 -18.61
CA GLU A 125 13.58 34.30 -18.59
C GLU A 125 13.52 33.70 -17.16
N PRO A 126 14.37 34.09 -16.19
CA PRO A 126 14.26 33.56 -14.83
C PRO A 126 12.96 33.97 -14.12
N ILE A 127 12.32 35.08 -14.55
CA ILE A 127 10.97 35.44 -14.09
C ILE A 127 9.93 34.41 -14.57
N LYS A 128 9.92 34.08 -15.87
CA LYS A 128 9.02 33.06 -16.42
C LYS A 128 9.25 31.69 -15.79
N ASP A 129 10.52 31.31 -15.61
CA ASP A 129 10.89 30.05 -14.98
C ASP A 129 10.41 29.99 -13.52
N TYR A 130 10.55 31.07 -12.77
CA TYR A 130 10.04 31.16 -11.40
C TYR A 130 8.52 30.99 -11.35
N GLU A 131 7.78 31.72 -12.19
CA GLU A 131 6.31 31.65 -12.22
C GLU A 131 5.82 30.25 -12.58
N LEU A 132 6.44 29.62 -13.58
CA LEU A 132 6.15 28.23 -13.95
C LEU A 132 6.44 27.27 -12.79
N ALA A 133 7.62 27.39 -12.17
CA ALA A 133 8.02 26.48 -11.12
C ALA A 133 7.19 26.66 -9.84
N ALA A 134 6.70 27.86 -9.54
CA ALA A 134 5.76 28.11 -8.45
C ALA A 134 4.40 27.42 -8.69
N ILE A 135 3.81 27.59 -9.87
CA ILE A 135 2.55 26.94 -10.24
C ILE A 135 2.68 25.41 -10.20
N LEU A 136 3.75 24.87 -10.77
CA LEU A 136 4.01 23.42 -10.75
C LEU A 136 4.21 22.89 -9.33
N TYR A 137 4.84 23.67 -8.45
CA TYR A 137 5.03 23.29 -7.06
C TYR A 137 3.68 23.21 -6.31
N ASP A 138 2.78 24.16 -6.51
CA ASP A 138 1.44 24.14 -5.90
C ASP A 138 0.60 22.96 -6.40
N ILE A 139 0.65 22.68 -7.70
CA ILE A 139 0.01 21.48 -8.28
C ILE A 139 0.60 20.22 -7.67
N PHE A 140 1.92 20.15 -7.53
CA PHE A 140 2.61 19.01 -6.91
C PHE A 140 2.14 18.76 -5.47
N GLN A 141 1.97 19.80 -4.65
CA GLN A 141 1.48 19.64 -3.27
C GLN A 141 0.06 19.04 -3.21
N GLN A 142 -0.83 19.49 -4.11
CA GLN A 142 -2.19 18.95 -4.22
C GLN A 142 -2.18 17.48 -4.64
N LEU A 143 -1.38 17.14 -5.66
CA LEU A 143 -1.21 15.75 -6.11
C LEU A 143 -0.61 14.87 -5.02
N ASN A 144 0.37 15.37 -4.27
CA ASN A 144 1.02 14.62 -3.20
C ASN A 144 0.03 14.26 -2.08
N THR A 145 -0.89 15.17 -1.76
CA THR A 145 -1.97 14.91 -0.79
C THR A 145 -2.90 13.80 -1.27
N LEU A 146 -3.26 13.81 -2.57
CA LEU A 146 -4.09 12.77 -3.18
C LEU A 146 -3.36 11.41 -3.22
N ILE A 147 -2.09 11.40 -3.61
CA ILE A 147 -1.24 10.19 -3.63
C ILE A 147 -1.19 9.58 -2.23
N THR A 148 -0.91 10.40 -1.20
CA THR A 148 -0.87 9.94 0.20
C THR A 148 -2.20 9.32 0.61
N SER A 149 -3.33 9.93 0.25
CA SER A 149 -4.66 9.39 0.58
C SER A 149 -4.94 8.05 -0.09
N VAL A 150 -4.50 7.87 -1.34
CA VAL A 150 -4.61 6.60 -2.08
C VAL A 150 -3.71 5.53 -1.46
N GLU A 151 -2.47 5.88 -1.10
CA GLU A 151 -1.53 4.98 -0.44
C GLU A 151 -2.06 4.52 0.92
N ASP A 152 -2.58 5.43 1.75
CA ASP A 152 -3.14 5.12 3.05
C ASP A 152 -4.37 4.20 2.95
N ALA A 153 -5.28 4.49 2.01
CA ALA A 153 -6.45 3.65 1.78
C ALA A 153 -6.06 2.25 1.28
N GLY A 154 -5.10 2.18 0.35
CA GLY A 154 -4.58 0.92 -0.17
C GLY A 154 -3.87 0.09 0.91
N MET A 155 -3.07 0.73 1.76
CA MET A 155 -2.39 0.09 2.89
C MET A 155 -3.40 -0.46 3.90
N ALA A 156 -4.42 0.32 4.26
CA ALA A 156 -5.45 -0.12 5.19
C ALA A 156 -6.25 -1.31 4.64
N ALA A 157 -6.76 -1.23 3.42
CA ALA A 157 -7.50 -2.32 2.79
C ALA A 157 -6.64 -3.57 2.59
N GLY A 158 -5.37 -3.40 2.18
CA GLY A 158 -4.42 -4.49 2.01
C GLY A 158 -4.06 -5.17 3.34
N SER A 159 -3.88 -4.40 4.41
CA SER A 159 -3.62 -4.93 5.75
C SER A 159 -4.77 -5.80 6.24
N GLU A 160 -6.02 -5.33 6.09
CA GLU A 160 -7.21 -6.07 6.51
C GLU A 160 -7.38 -7.37 5.73
N ALA A 161 -7.19 -7.33 4.41
CA ALA A 161 -7.22 -8.51 3.57
C ALA A 161 -6.11 -9.51 3.94
N TYR A 162 -4.91 -9.02 4.25
CA TYR A 162 -3.79 -9.87 4.62
C TYR A 162 -3.99 -10.52 6.00
N GLU A 163 -4.50 -9.79 6.98
CA GLU A 163 -4.85 -10.36 8.29
C GLU A 163 -5.88 -11.49 8.16
N ALA A 164 -6.94 -11.29 7.36
CA ALA A 164 -7.94 -12.31 7.08
C ALA A 164 -7.31 -13.56 6.43
N ALA A 165 -6.41 -13.37 5.47
CA ALA A 165 -5.68 -14.47 4.82
C ALA A 165 -4.77 -15.24 5.80
N LEU A 166 -4.06 -14.54 6.70
CA LEU A 166 -3.23 -15.17 7.72
C LEU A 166 -4.04 -16.05 8.67
N ILE A 167 -5.21 -15.57 9.10
CA ILE A 167 -6.13 -16.35 9.94
C ILE A 167 -6.53 -17.64 9.24
N PHE A 168 -7.02 -17.54 8.01
CA PHE A 168 -7.43 -18.70 7.24
C PHE A 168 -6.29 -19.69 7.04
N TYR A 169 -5.10 -19.21 6.69
CA TYR A 169 -3.89 -20.03 6.55
C TYR A 169 -3.57 -20.81 7.84
N HIS A 170 -3.60 -20.15 9.00
CA HIS A 170 -3.32 -20.80 10.27
C HIS A 170 -4.40 -21.81 10.67
N THR A 171 -5.66 -21.52 10.39
CA THR A 171 -6.77 -22.47 10.58
C THR A 171 -6.57 -23.73 9.73
N VAL A 172 -6.26 -23.57 8.44
CA VAL A 172 -5.98 -24.69 7.52
C VAL A 172 -4.78 -25.50 7.98
N LYS A 173 -3.71 -24.83 8.44
CA LYS A 173 -2.53 -25.49 9.03
C LYS A 173 -2.84 -26.29 10.30
N GLY A 174 -3.76 -25.81 11.14
CA GLY A 174 -4.23 -26.54 12.30
C GLY A 174 -5.06 -27.77 11.90
N ALA A 175 -5.99 -27.57 10.96
CA ALA A 175 -6.85 -28.61 10.42
C ALA A 175 -6.06 -29.74 9.75
N SER A 176 -4.98 -29.43 9.03
CA SER A 176 -4.12 -30.44 8.40
C SER A 176 -3.42 -31.34 9.42
N ARG A 177 -2.97 -30.78 10.54
CA ARG A 177 -2.39 -31.55 11.66
C ARG A 177 -3.40 -32.47 12.32
N SER A 178 -4.66 -32.06 12.37
CA SER A 178 -5.77 -32.87 12.87
C SER A 178 -6.38 -33.80 11.82
N SER A 179 -5.76 -33.93 10.65
CA SER A 179 -6.22 -34.79 9.54
C SER A 179 -7.66 -34.50 9.06
N VAL A 180 -8.10 -33.24 9.14
CA VAL A 180 -9.40 -32.82 8.60
C VAL A 180 -9.39 -33.04 7.07
N PRO A 181 -10.39 -33.73 6.48
CA PRO A 181 -10.42 -34.01 5.05
C PRO A 181 -10.23 -32.75 4.19
N GLY A 182 -9.41 -32.84 3.14
CA GLY A 182 -9.14 -31.75 2.19
C GLY A 182 -8.20 -30.65 2.71
N SER A 183 -7.97 -30.53 4.02
CA SER A 183 -7.13 -29.47 4.60
C SER A 183 -5.63 -29.60 4.26
N GLN A 184 -5.12 -30.82 4.09
CA GLN A 184 -3.72 -31.07 3.76
C GLN A 184 -3.36 -30.49 2.38
N ALA A 185 -4.18 -30.72 1.35
CA ALA A 185 -3.95 -30.21 0.01
C ALA A 185 -3.96 -28.68 -0.04
N ILE A 186 -4.90 -28.04 0.68
CA ILE A 186 -4.98 -26.58 0.78
C ILE A 186 -3.76 -26.03 1.52
N TYR A 187 -3.35 -26.67 2.63
CA TYR A 187 -2.15 -26.28 3.37
C TYR A 187 -0.91 -26.35 2.50
N ASP A 188 -0.73 -27.43 1.75
CA ASP A 188 0.46 -27.65 0.92
C ASP A 188 0.60 -26.57 -0.16
N ASP A 189 -0.49 -26.19 -0.85
CA ASP A 189 -0.47 -25.09 -1.82
C ASP A 189 -0.19 -23.73 -1.16
N LEU A 190 -0.90 -23.38 -0.09
CA LEU A 190 -0.72 -22.08 0.57
C LEU A 190 0.66 -21.95 1.23
N SER A 191 1.23 -23.05 1.74
CA SER A 191 2.54 -23.05 2.39
C SER A 191 3.68 -22.67 1.44
N GLN A 192 3.57 -23.05 0.17
CA GLN A 192 4.55 -22.69 -0.87
C GLN A 192 4.54 -21.19 -1.17
N ARG A 193 3.41 -20.52 -0.93
CA ARG A 193 3.18 -19.11 -1.22
C ARG A 193 3.33 -18.21 0.01
N PHE A 194 3.43 -18.81 1.20
CA PHE A 194 3.54 -18.08 2.45
C PHE A 194 4.89 -17.34 2.53
N PRO A 195 4.90 -16.00 2.64
CA PRO A 195 6.14 -15.25 2.77
C PRO A 195 6.77 -15.55 4.13
N GLY A 196 7.82 -16.39 4.16
CA GLY A 196 8.49 -16.76 5.41
C GLY A 196 9.28 -18.06 5.42
N GLN A 197 9.26 -18.88 4.36
CA GLN A 197 10.10 -20.09 4.29
C GLN A 197 11.15 -20.01 3.18
N ARG A 198 12.19 -19.21 3.38
CA ARG A 198 13.51 -19.62 2.88
C ARG A 198 14.06 -20.62 3.89
N LYS A 199 14.04 -21.91 3.58
CA LYS A 199 14.95 -22.85 4.26
C LYS A 199 16.36 -22.30 4.05
N ALA A 200 17.00 -21.82 5.10
CA ALA A 200 18.43 -21.58 5.06
C ALA A 200 19.07 -22.90 4.62
N LYS A 201 19.77 -22.91 3.48
CA LYS A 201 20.66 -24.02 3.15
C LYS A 201 21.68 -24.06 4.28
N THR A 202 21.58 -25.05 5.16
CA THR A 202 22.65 -25.39 6.09
C THR A 202 23.86 -25.73 5.25
N PHE A 203 24.81 -24.78 5.16
CA PHE A 203 26.14 -25.06 4.67
C PHE A 203 26.75 -26.05 5.66
N THR A 204 26.91 -27.31 5.25
CA THR A 204 27.71 -28.29 5.99
C THR A 204 29.12 -28.17 5.45
N PRO A 205 30.11 -27.66 6.22
CA PRO A 205 31.49 -27.67 5.78
C PRO A 205 31.94 -29.13 5.57
N PRO A 206 32.76 -29.42 4.56
CA PRO A 206 33.34 -30.75 4.41
C PRO A 206 34.17 -31.06 5.67
N GLN A 207 33.90 -32.22 6.27
CA GLN A 207 34.69 -32.74 7.40
C GLN A 207 36.05 -33.25 6.88
N PRO A 208 37.12 -33.17 7.69
CA PRO A 208 38.49 -33.46 7.30
C PRO A 208 38.72 -34.90 6.84
#